data_AF-A0A0H5S822-F1
#
_entry.id   AF-A0A0H5S822-F1
#
_cell.length_a   1.000
_cell.length_b   1.000
_cell.length_c   1.000
_cell.angle_alpha   90.00
_cell.angle_beta   90.00
_cell.angle_gamma   90.00
#
_symmetry.space_group_name_H-M   'P 1'
#
loop_
_entity.id
_entity.type
_entity.pdbx_description
1 polymer ?
#
loop_
_entity_poly.entity_id
_entity_poly.type
_entity_poly.pdbx_seq_one_letter_code
_entity_poly.pdbx_strand_id
1 'polypeptide(L)'
;MRTRTGASLVALILLLAVSGCNPLGKNPIAPSVPVAFGIRVTDGNLRFWTGLPCLGTTEVDVTFDQEQTDRAELKLATPGPADRQGAAPSPGVEVEFLTVGGPYPGFEVRTALPDGFDWRSADVVSLFTRGAPITWGADSELAEVKEHSDEHPGDTYWFQGVGWLNPAQVAEQAGRTFIPVCSADPAKNHQLPRVFGVRITDGTLRIWPGSQCDAVEHVIVTFQPGQADLVLSTSHPYSVRLDQLTVGSPLPDFDVTRPLPRGFDAIAAATVLLRVFQQTNTDPWTAPTALAPARTESTQHAEDTYWFQGFGWLSPAEVSARDGKDFLTACAPAK
;
A
#
# COMPACT_ATOMS: atom_id res chain seq x y z
N MET A 1 -16.08 -2.17 83.15
CA MET A 1 -16.15 -0.69 83.20
C MET A 1 -14.88 -0.14 82.57
N ARG A 2 -15.03 0.82 81.62
CA ARG A 2 -14.07 1.77 81.02
C ARG A 2 -12.58 1.59 81.40
N THR A 3 -11.63 1.57 80.46
CA THR A 3 -11.19 2.78 79.74
C THR A 3 -10.27 2.51 78.53
N ARG A 4 -10.59 3.19 77.42
CA ARG A 4 -9.70 3.89 76.46
C ARG A 4 -8.34 3.26 76.10
N THR A 5 -8.24 2.74 74.87
CA THR A 5 -7.02 2.83 74.07
C THR A 5 -7.15 3.98 73.08
N GLY A 6 -6.25 4.96 73.25
CA GLY A 6 -6.13 6.15 72.43
C GLY A 6 -5.37 5.88 71.12
N ALA A 7 -5.60 6.80 70.19
CA ALA A 7 -5.03 6.92 68.85
C ALA A 7 -3.52 6.73 68.75
N SER A 8 -3.03 6.19 67.63
CA SER A 8 -2.11 6.94 66.75
C SER A 8 -1.83 6.21 65.43
N LEU A 9 -1.99 7.00 64.35
CA LEU A 9 -1.34 6.97 63.04
C LEU A 9 -1.31 5.64 62.26
N VAL A 10 -2.32 5.47 61.38
CA VAL A 10 -2.08 4.84 60.08
C VAL A 10 -1.83 5.97 59.08
N ALA A 11 -0.57 6.17 58.72
CA ALA A 11 -0.19 7.02 57.60
C ALA A 11 -0.68 6.35 56.30
N LEU A 12 -1.81 6.82 55.78
CA LEU A 12 -2.30 6.42 54.47
C LEU A 12 -1.46 7.17 53.41
N ILE A 13 -0.46 6.48 52.87
CA ILE A 13 0.28 6.91 51.68
C ILE A 13 -0.69 6.85 50.50
N LEU A 14 -1.26 7.99 50.11
CA LEU A 14 -1.90 8.19 48.82
C LEU A 14 -0.83 8.14 47.74
N LEU A 15 -0.49 6.93 47.30
CA LEU A 15 0.12 6.71 46.00
C LEU A 15 -0.93 7.03 44.95
N LEU A 16 -0.97 8.31 44.55
CA LEU A 16 -1.51 8.70 43.26
C LEU A 16 -0.67 8.00 42.20
N ALA A 17 -1.08 6.79 41.83
CA ALA A 17 -0.68 6.15 40.59
C ALA A 17 -1.25 7.01 39.46
N VAL A 18 -0.51 8.08 39.13
CA VAL A 18 -0.61 8.77 37.85
C VAL A 18 -0.18 7.73 36.81
N SER A 19 -1.12 6.87 36.43
CA SER A 19 -1.03 6.11 35.21
C SER A 19 -0.88 7.15 34.12
N GLY A 20 0.33 7.22 33.54
CA GLY A 20 0.75 8.21 32.57
C GLY A 20 0.02 8.08 31.23
N CYS A 21 -1.31 8.19 31.23
CA CYS A 21 -2.04 8.60 30.05
C CYS A 21 -1.71 10.08 29.85
N ASN A 22 -0.69 10.33 29.02
CA ASN A 22 -0.32 11.66 28.56
C ASN A 22 -1.54 12.27 27.84
N PRO A 23 -2.31 13.20 28.45
CA PRO A 23 -3.60 13.64 27.90
C PRO A 23 -3.41 14.61 26.72
N LEU A 24 -2.16 14.90 26.35
CA LEU A 24 -1.78 15.82 25.28
C LEU A 24 -0.69 15.25 24.35
N GLY A 25 -0.29 13.99 24.55
CA GLY A 25 0.67 13.31 23.67
C GLY A 25 -0.06 12.64 22.52
N LYS A 26 -0.03 13.25 21.32
CA LYS A 26 -0.45 12.56 20.10
C LYS A 26 0.30 11.23 20.03
N ASN A 27 -0.43 10.12 19.90
CA ASN A 27 0.18 8.82 19.67
C ASN A 27 1.05 8.91 18.40
N PRO A 28 2.37 8.72 18.48
CA PRO A 28 3.26 8.92 17.34
C PRO A 28 2.93 7.97 16.18
N ILE A 29 2.16 6.91 16.44
CA ILE A 29 1.73 5.92 15.45
C ILE A 29 0.36 6.28 14.87
N ALA A 30 -0.61 6.84 15.62
CA ALA A 30 -1.97 7.10 15.12
C ALA A 30 -2.07 8.15 13.98
N PRO A 31 -2.77 7.89 12.87
CA PRO A 31 -2.79 8.74 11.68
C PRO A 31 -3.20 10.20 11.98
N SER A 32 -2.72 11.14 11.16
CA SER A 32 -2.85 12.58 11.38
C SER A 32 -4.26 13.13 11.16
N VAL A 33 -5.03 12.43 10.32
CA VAL A 33 -6.46 12.60 10.08
C VAL A 33 -7.10 11.20 10.04
N PRO A 34 -8.43 11.07 10.19
CA PRO A 34 -9.10 9.77 10.13
C PRO A 34 -8.77 9.02 8.83
N VAL A 35 -8.68 7.69 8.91
CA VAL A 35 -8.57 6.84 7.72
C VAL A 35 -9.98 6.43 7.32
N ALA A 36 -10.30 6.48 6.03
CA ALA A 36 -11.62 6.13 5.54
C ALA A 36 -11.56 5.44 4.17
N PHE A 37 -12.60 4.65 3.91
CA PHE A 37 -12.92 4.09 2.60
C PHE A 37 -14.39 4.41 2.30
N GLY A 38 -14.72 4.39 1.01
CA GLY A 38 -16.06 4.63 0.52
C GLY A 38 -16.88 3.35 0.55
N ILE A 39 -18.15 3.45 0.93
CA ILE A 39 -19.10 2.34 0.88
C ILE A 39 -20.39 2.78 0.18
N ARG A 40 -20.98 1.88 -0.60
CA ARG A 40 -22.25 2.09 -1.27
C ARG A 40 -23.01 0.77 -1.42
N VAL A 41 -24.34 0.81 -1.40
CA VAL A 41 -25.17 -0.26 -1.97
C VAL A 41 -25.39 -0.02 -3.46
N THR A 42 -25.00 -0.96 -4.30
CA THR A 42 -25.25 -0.92 -5.75
C THR A 42 -25.90 -2.22 -6.17
N ASP A 43 -27.07 -2.14 -6.81
CA ASP A 43 -27.84 -3.32 -7.25
C ASP A 43 -28.07 -4.35 -6.12
N GLY A 44 -28.29 -3.85 -4.89
CA GLY A 44 -28.47 -4.67 -3.69
C GLY A 44 -27.19 -5.29 -3.10
N ASN A 45 -26.01 -5.00 -3.66
CA ASN A 45 -24.72 -5.50 -3.18
C ASN A 45 -23.94 -4.40 -2.46
N LEU A 46 -23.24 -4.76 -1.39
CA LEU A 46 -22.34 -3.86 -0.69
C LEU A 46 -21.04 -3.73 -1.49
N ARG A 47 -20.72 -2.51 -1.91
CA ARG A 47 -19.52 -2.17 -2.67
C ARG A 47 -18.65 -1.22 -1.86
N PHE A 48 -17.37 -1.53 -1.82
CA PHE A 48 -16.31 -0.72 -1.25
C PHE A 48 -15.54 0.01 -2.33
N TRP A 49 -15.05 1.19 -2.00
CA TRP A 49 -14.10 1.97 -2.76
C TRP A 49 -12.96 2.39 -1.84
N THR A 50 -11.73 2.07 -2.20
CA THR A 50 -10.55 2.41 -1.38
C THR A 50 -10.18 3.89 -1.44
N GLY A 51 -10.91 4.69 -2.24
CA GLY A 51 -10.68 6.12 -2.49
C GLY A 51 -9.60 6.38 -3.54
N LEU A 52 -8.54 5.56 -3.55
CA LEU A 52 -7.48 5.54 -4.56
C LEU A 52 -7.04 4.09 -4.84
N PRO A 53 -6.54 3.77 -6.04
CA PRO A 53 -6.02 2.44 -6.35
C PRO A 53 -4.92 1.99 -5.38
N CYS A 54 -5.15 0.85 -4.73
CA CYS A 54 -4.18 0.13 -3.91
C CYS A 54 -3.32 -0.74 -4.82
N LEU A 55 -2.06 -0.37 -5.03
CA LEU A 55 -1.22 -1.07 -5.99
C LEU A 55 -0.48 -2.23 -5.35
N GLY A 56 -0.62 -3.42 -5.94
CA GLY A 56 0.05 -4.62 -5.46
C GLY A 56 -0.44 -5.08 -4.08
N THR A 57 -1.73 -4.91 -3.81
CA THR A 57 -2.40 -5.51 -2.65
C THR A 57 -2.28 -7.03 -2.71
N THR A 58 -1.76 -7.64 -1.65
CA THR A 58 -1.58 -9.09 -1.54
C THR A 58 -2.69 -9.75 -0.74
N GLU A 59 -3.32 -9.01 0.18
CA GLU A 59 -4.44 -9.49 0.99
C GLU A 59 -5.48 -8.38 1.20
N VAL A 60 -6.75 -8.77 1.32
CA VAL A 60 -7.85 -7.89 1.75
C VAL A 60 -8.68 -8.63 2.78
N ASP A 61 -8.82 -8.01 3.94
CA ASP A 61 -9.65 -8.48 5.05
C ASP A 61 -10.84 -7.54 5.19
N VAL A 62 -12.05 -8.10 5.05
CA VAL A 62 -13.31 -7.42 5.36
C VAL A 62 -13.91 -8.11 6.57
N THR A 63 -14.10 -7.37 7.65
CA THR A 63 -14.65 -7.91 8.89
C THR A 63 -15.92 -7.15 9.24
N PHE A 64 -17.03 -7.87 9.42
CA PHE A 64 -18.27 -7.32 9.93
C PHE A 64 -18.31 -7.53 11.44
N ASP A 65 -18.69 -6.48 12.17
CA ASP A 65 -18.88 -6.49 13.62
C ASP A 65 -17.66 -7.03 14.38
N GLN A 66 -16.47 -6.53 14.05
CA GLN A 66 -15.17 -7.04 14.53
C GLN A 66 -15.08 -7.27 16.05
N GLU A 67 -15.70 -6.38 16.84
CA GLU A 67 -15.68 -6.41 18.31
C GLU A 67 -16.80 -7.29 18.91
N GLN A 68 -17.61 -7.95 18.08
CA GLN A 68 -18.72 -8.80 18.49
C GLN A 68 -18.38 -10.30 18.38
N THR A 69 -19.11 -11.12 19.15
CA THR A 69 -18.89 -12.58 19.19
C THR A 69 -19.32 -13.31 17.92
N ASP A 70 -20.20 -12.69 17.14
CA ASP A 70 -20.79 -13.19 15.89
C ASP A 70 -20.15 -12.54 14.66
N ARG A 71 -18.96 -11.95 14.80
CA ARG A 71 -18.20 -11.35 13.69
C ARG A 71 -18.11 -12.28 12.49
N ALA A 72 -18.21 -11.70 11.29
CA ALA A 72 -18.05 -12.41 10.04
C ALA A 72 -16.86 -11.87 9.26
N GLU A 73 -16.02 -12.75 8.73
CA GLU A 73 -14.78 -12.37 8.05
C GLU A 73 -14.78 -12.87 6.61
N LEU A 74 -14.43 -11.99 5.67
CA LEU A 74 -14.01 -12.31 4.31
C LEU A 74 -12.53 -12.01 4.19
N LYS A 75 -11.72 -13.03 3.93
CA LYS A 75 -10.28 -12.86 3.69
C LYS A 75 -9.94 -13.28 2.27
N LEU A 76 -9.35 -12.36 1.53
CA LEU A 76 -8.89 -12.53 0.17
C LEU A 76 -7.37 -12.46 0.16
N ALA A 77 -6.71 -13.33 -0.60
CA ALA A 77 -5.26 -13.25 -0.78
C ALA A 77 -4.85 -13.67 -2.19
N THR A 78 -3.76 -13.11 -2.71
CA THR A 78 -3.32 -13.48 -4.06
C THR A 78 -2.97 -14.97 -4.14
N PRO A 79 -3.17 -15.61 -5.31
CA PRO A 79 -2.81 -17.01 -5.52
C PRO A 79 -1.36 -17.31 -5.18
N GLY A 80 -1.12 -18.49 -4.63
CA GLY A 80 0.21 -18.96 -4.24
C GLY A 80 0.29 -19.39 -2.77
N PRO A 81 1.33 -20.16 -2.39
CA PRO A 81 1.53 -20.54 -1.00
C PRO A 81 1.88 -19.30 -0.18
N ALA A 82 1.13 -19.07 0.90
CA ALA A 82 1.57 -18.18 1.97
C ALA A 82 2.93 -18.69 2.47
N ASP A 83 3.96 -17.86 2.35
CA ASP A 83 5.24 -18.01 3.07
C ASP A 83 6.05 -19.29 2.81
N ARG A 84 6.22 -19.69 1.53
CA ARG A 84 7.38 -20.55 1.21
C ARG A 84 8.65 -19.72 1.25
N GLN A 85 9.52 -20.03 2.20
CA GLN A 85 10.83 -19.40 2.33
C GLN A 85 11.63 -19.56 1.03
N GLY A 86 12.02 -18.44 0.42
CA GLY A 86 12.73 -18.38 -0.87
C GLY A 86 11.83 -18.37 -2.13
N ALA A 87 10.50 -18.43 -1.99
CA ALA A 87 9.61 -18.20 -3.13
C ALA A 87 9.53 -16.71 -3.46
N ALA A 88 9.43 -16.40 -4.75
CA ALA A 88 9.25 -15.02 -5.18
C ALA A 88 7.97 -14.42 -4.57
N PRO A 89 8.03 -13.20 -4.01
CA PRO A 89 6.85 -12.57 -3.45
C PRO A 89 5.78 -12.37 -4.53
N SER A 90 4.52 -12.41 -4.13
CA SER A 90 3.41 -12.06 -5.01
C SER A 90 3.57 -10.60 -5.44
N PRO A 91 3.41 -10.27 -6.74
CA PRO A 91 3.33 -8.88 -7.16
C PRO A 91 2.06 -8.18 -6.64
N GLY A 92 1.16 -8.89 -5.97
CA GLY A 92 -0.11 -8.35 -5.53
C GLY A 92 -1.05 -8.11 -6.71
N VAL A 93 -2.15 -7.42 -6.46
CA VAL A 93 -3.10 -6.97 -7.48
C VAL A 93 -3.54 -5.54 -7.18
N GLU A 94 -3.94 -4.79 -8.21
CA GLU A 94 -4.57 -3.49 -8.04
C GLU A 94 -5.98 -3.64 -7.47
N VAL A 95 -6.28 -2.93 -6.38
CA VAL A 95 -7.61 -2.90 -5.77
C VAL A 95 -8.06 -1.46 -5.64
N GLU A 96 -9.12 -1.10 -6.34
CA GLU A 96 -9.82 0.18 -6.11
C GLU A 96 -11.25 -0.06 -5.62
N PHE A 97 -11.93 -1.04 -6.19
CA PHE A 97 -13.28 -1.41 -5.81
C PHE A 97 -13.36 -2.89 -5.44
N LEU A 98 -14.17 -3.17 -4.43
CA LEU A 98 -14.47 -4.53 -3.97
C LEU A 98 -15.97 -4.67 -3.77
N THR A 99 -16.57 -5.78 -4.20
CA THR A 99 -18.00 -6.07 -3.95
C THR A 99 -18.11 -7.31 -3.08
N VAL A 100 -18.90 -7.24 -2.01
CA VAL A 100 -19.20 -8.41 -1.19
C VAL A 100 -19.93 -9.45 -2.03
N GLY A 101 -19.45 -10.69 -2.02
CA GLY A 101 -19.94 -11.77 -2.89
C GLY A 101 -19.17 -11.92 -4.20
N GLY A 102 -18.26 -10.99 -4.50
CA GLY A 102 -17.38 -11.05 -5.66
C GLY A 102 -17.99 -10.49 -6.95
N PRO A 103 -17.32 -10.71 -8.10
CA PRO A 103 -16.07 -11.46 -8.27
C PRO A 103 -14.86 -10.79 -7.60
N TYR A 104 -13.80 -11.57 -7.36
CA TYR A 104 -12.52 -11.11 -6.79
C TYR A 104 -11.35 -11.36 -7.76
N PRO A 105 -11.22 -10.55 -8.84
CA PRO A 105 -10.17 -10.78 -9.83
C PRO A 105 -8.78 -10.77 -9.20
N GLY A 106 -8.01 -11.83 -9.47
CA GLY A 106 -6.63 -11.95 -8.99
C GLY A 106 -6.48 -12.31 -7.50
N PHE A 107 -7.58 -12.57 -6.79
CA PHE A 107 -7.58 -13.10 -5.43
C PHE A 107 -8.22 -14.49 -5.34
N GLU A 108 -7.75 -15.27 -4.36
CA GLU A 108 -8.41 -16.46 -3.86
C GLU A 108 -9.10 -16.13 -2.53
N VAL A 109 -10.28 -16.69 -2.31
CA VAL A 109 -10.97 -16.61 -1.02
C VAL A 109 -10.24 -17.55 -0.04
N ARG A 110 -9.58 -16.97 0.97
CA ARG A 110 -8.93 -17.72 2.07
C ARG A 110 -9.89 -18.00 3.22
N THR A 111 -10.78 -17.07 3.47
CA THR A 111 -11.88 -17.22 4.43
C THR A 111 -13.12 -16.67 3.77
N ALA A 112 -14.11 -17.52 3.54
CA ALA A 112 -15.40 -17.10 3.03
C ALA A 112 -16.27 -16.59 4.18
N LEU A 113 -17.19 -15.67 3.86
CA LEU A 113 -18.26 -15.32 4.79
C LEU A 113 -19.07 -16.57 5.16
N PRO A 114 -19.63 -16.64 6.38
CA PRO A 114 -20.48 -17.76 6.77
C PRO A 114 -21.64 -17.97 5.79
N ASP A 115 -22.03 -19.23 5.59
CA ASP A 115 -23.16 -19.56 4.72
C ASP A 115 -24.43 -18.84 5.19
N GLY A 116 -25.10 -18.13 4.27
CA GLY A 116 -26.31 -17.38 4.57
C GLY A 116 -26.10 -16.06 5.33
N PHE A 117 -24.85 -15.63 5.54
CA PHE A 117 -24.56 -14.32 6.10
C PHE A 117 -25.16 -13.19 5.25
N ASP A 118 -25.92 -12.30 5.88
CA ASP A 118 -26.46 -11.09 5.27
C ASP A 118 -25.77 -9.86 5.88
N TRP A 119 -24.95 -9.17 5.09
CA TRP A 119 -24.23 -7.98 5.53
C TRP A 119 -25.16 -6.87 6.05
N ARG A 120 -26.46 -6.89 5.71
CA ARG A 120 -27.43 -5.91 6.20
C ARG A 120 -27.68 -6.00 7.69
N SER A 121 -27.50 -7.18 8.30
CA SER A 121 -27.66 -7.35 9.74
C SER A 121 -26.48 -6.79 10.53
N ALA A 122 -25.35 -6.50 9.88
CA ALA A 122 -24.18 -5.95 10.53
C ALA A 122 -24.31 -4.45 10.78
N ASP A 123 -23.74 -3.97 11.88
CA ASP A 123 -23.76 -2.54 12.23
C ASP A 123 -22.52 -1.82 11.71
N VAL A 124 -21.37 -2.49 11.77
CA VAL A 124 -20.07 -1.94 11.39
C VAL A 124 -19.35 -2.89 10.46
N VAL A 125 -18.60 -2.33 9.51
CA VAL A 125 -17.65 -3.08 8.67
C VAL A 125 -16.27 -2.44 8.73
N SER A 126 -15.26 -3.29 8.87
CA SER A 126 -13.84 -2.95 8.85
C SER A 126 -13.23 -3.42 7.54
N LEU A 127 -12.44 -2.55 6.91
CA LEU A 127 -11.63 -2.89 5.73
C LEU A 127 -10.16 -2.73 6.07
N PHE A 128 -9.40 -3.80 5.86
CA PHE A 128 -7.95 -3.80 5.96
C PHE A 128 -7.36 -4.40 4.68
N THR A 129 -6.30 -3.80 4.17
CA THR A 129 -5.55 -4.34 3.03
C THR A 129 -4.12 -4.60 3.45
N ARG A 130 -3.47 -5.64 2.92
CA ARG A 130 -2.04 -5.86 3.04
C ARG A 130 -1.39 -5.67 1.67
N GLY A 131 -0.18 -5.11 1.67
CA GLY A 131 0.54 -4.68 0.48
C GLY A 131 1.09 -3.29 0.73
N ALA A 132 1.33 -2.52 -0.31
CA ALA A 132 1.78 -1.15 -0.16
C ALA A 132 0.89 -0.11 -0.83
N PRO A 133 1.08 1.17 -0.46
CA PRO A 133 1.91 1.65 0.67
C PRO A 133 1.39 1.14 2.02
N ILE A 134 2.13 1.35 3.12
CA ILE A 134 1.67 0.98 4.48
C ILE A 134 0.22 1.43 4.63
N THR A 135 -0.66 0.46 4.82
CA THR A 135 -2.11 0.64 4.84
C THR A 135 -2.60 0.70 6.27
N TRP A 136 -3.63 1.50 6.45
CA TRP A 136 -4.34 1.59 7.70
C TRP A 136 -5.69 0.92 7.52
N GLY A 137 -6.08 0.07 8.46
CA GLY A 137 -7.47 -0.38 8.54
C GLY A 137 -8.37 0.80 8.87
N ALA A 138 -9.60 0.73 8.38
CA ALA A 138 -10.65 1.68 8.75
C ALA A 138 -11.96 0.96 8.99
N ASP A 139 -12.80 1.57 9.81
CA ASP A 139 -14.15 1.11 10.14
C ASP A 139 -15.18 2.08 9.57
N SER A 140 -16.34 1.56 9.20
CA SER A 140 -17.50 2.36 8.82
C SER A 140 -18.76 1.75 9.39
N GLU A 141 -19.63 2.60 9.92
CA GLU A 141 -21.00 2.24 10.23
C GLU A 141 -21.79 2.01 8.93
N LEU A 142 -22.70 1.05 8.93
CA LEU A 142 -23.48 0.67 7.76
C LEU A 142 -24.87 1.31 7.70
N ALA A 143 -25.33 1.96 8.77
CA ALA A 143 -26.69 2.52 8.85
C ALA A 143 -26.97 3.52 7.72
N GLU A 144 -26.11 4.54 7.57
CA GLU A 144 -26.20 5.56 6.53
C GLU A 144 -26.24 4.96 5.12
N VAL A 145 -25.36 3.99 4.86
CA VAL A 145 -25.23 3.33 3.56
C VAL A 145 -26.47 2.49 3.25
N LYS A 146 -27.02 1.79 4.24
CA LYS A 146 -28.23 0.97 4.10
C LYS A 146 -29.46 1.81 3.73
N GLU A 147 -29.58 3.00 4.32
CA GLU A 147 -30.76 3.84 4.18
C GLU A 147 -30.67 4.78 2.97
N HIS A 148 -29.51 5.41 2.73
CA HIS A 148 -29.41 6.56 1.83
C HIS A 148 -28.69 6.30 0.50
N SER A 149 -28.13 5.11 0.25
CA SER A 149 -27.38 4.84 -0.99
C SER A 149 -28.12 5.23 -2.27
N ASP A 150 -29.43 4.97 -2.35
CA ASP A 150 -30.24 5.24 -3.54
C ASP A 150 -30.63 6.73 -3.70
N GLU A 151 -30.42 7.54 -2.67
CA GLU A 151 -30.70 8.98 -2.67
C GLU A 151 -29.53 9.79 -3.25
N HIS A 152 -28.35 9.17 -3.41
CA HIS A 152 -27.13 9.81 -3.90
C HIS A 152 -26.76 9.37 -5.33
N PRO A 153 -26.06 10.21 -6.12
CA PRO A 153 -25.61 9.87 -7.47
C PRO A 153 -24.80 8.57 -7.52
N GLY A 154 -24.94 7.76 -8.58
CA GLY A 154 -24.34 6.42 -8.67
C GLY A 154 -22.81 6.34 -8.57
N ASP A 155 -22.11 7.47 -8.73
CA ASP A 155 -20.66 7.60 -8.62
C ASP A 155 -20.18 8.10 -7.25
N THR A 156 -21.08 8.32 -6.29
CA THR A 156 -20.72 8.72 -4.92
C THR A 156 -20.66 7.55 -3.96
N TYR A 157 -19.81 7.65 -2.94
CA TYR A 157 -19.70 6.66 -1.86
C TYR A 157 -19.71 7.37 -0.51
N TRP A 158 -20.26 6.73 0.52
CA TRP A 158 -20.19 7.21 1.89
C TRP A 158 -18.79 6.96 2.45
N PHE A 159 -18.11 8.03 2.85
CA PHE A 159 -16.87 7.97 3.62
C PHE A 159 -17.20 8.36 5.06
N GLN A 160 -17.04 7.41 6.00
CA GLN A 160 -17.39 7.60 7.41
C GLN A 160 -16.77 8.88 7.99
N GLY A 161 -17.62 9.73 8.58
CA GLY A 161 -17.20 10.99 9.19
C GLY A 161 -16.87 12.12 8.20
N VAL A 162 -17.00 11.88 6.89
CA VAL A 162 -16.73 12.89 5.83
C VAL A 162 -17.98 13.18 5.00
N GLY A 163 -18.67 12.16 4.51
CA GLY A 163 -19.88 12.32 3.70
C GLY A 163 -19.91 11.48 2.43
N TRP A 164 -20.92 11.72 1.60
CA TRP A 164 -21.04 11.15 0.26
C TRP A 164 -20.14 11.90 -0.73
N LEU A 165 -19.11 11.23 -1.26
CA LEU A 165 -18.09 11.83 -2.13
C LEU A 165 -18.01 11.12 -3.47
N ASN A 166 -17.84 11.88 -4.55
CA ASN A 166 -17.44 11.39 -5.87
C ASN A 166 -15.91 11.39 -6.06
N PRO A 167 -15.37 10.84 -7.17
CA PRO A 167 -13.94 10.83 -7.48
C PRO A 167 -13.23 12.19 -7.39
N ALA A 168 -13.86 13.26 -7.89
CA ALA A 168 -13.26 14.59 -7.86
C ALA A 168 -13.15 15.14 -6.44
N GLN A 169 -14.18 14.93 -5.63
CA GLN A 169 -14.20 15.36 -4.22
C GLN A 169 -13.21 14.56 -3.38
N VAL A 170 -13.08 13.26 -3.61
CA VAL A 170 -12.03 12.45 -2.95
C VAL A 170 -10.65 12.97 -3.32
N ALA A 171 -10.38 13.27 -4.59
CA ALA A 171 -9.09 13.82 -5.01
C ALA A 171 -8.76 15.19 -4.36
N GLU A 172 -9.77 16.01 -4.06
CA GLU A 172 -9.59 17.30 -3.38
C GLU A 172 -9.33 17.16 -1.86
N GLN A 173 -9.93 16.15 -1.25
CA GLN A 173 -10.00 15.97 0.21
C GLN A 173 -8.99 14.96 0.77
N ALA A 174 -8.57 13.99 -0.04
CA ALA A 174 -7.61 12.97 0.35
C ALA A 174 -6.31 13.58 0.86
N GLY A 175 -5.84 13.09 2.01
CA GLY A 175 -4.66 13.59 2.71
C GLY A 175 -4.87 14.91 3.47
N ARG A 176 -6.06 15.52 3.41
CA ARG A 176 -6.40 16.77 4.12
C ARG A 176 -7.47 16.59 5.18
N THR A 177 -8.57 15.92 4.82
CA THR A 177 -9.70 15.68 5.74
C THR A 177 -9.76 14.22 6.20
N PHE A 178 -9.29 13.30 5.35
CA PHE A 178 -9.12 11.89 5.67
C PHE A 178 -7.96 11.29 4.85
N ILE A 179 -7.48 10.10 5.24
CA ILE A 179 -6.51 9.29 4.51
C ILE A 179 -7.24 8.10 3.89
N PRO A 180 -7.27 7.93 2.56
CA PRO A 180 -7.75 6.70 1.95
C PRO A 180 -6.95 5.47 2.42
N VAL A 181 -7.58 4.31 2.58
CA VAL A 181 -6.98 3.08 3.17
C VAL A 181 -5.60 2.70 2.61
N CYS A 182 -5.33 3.03 1.34
CA CYS A 182 -4.07 2.72 0.65
C CYS A 182 -3.21 3.95 0.36
N SER A 183 -3.31 4.98 1.21
CA SER A 183 -2.52 6.20 1.10
C SER A 183 -1.61 6.38 2.29
N ALA A 184 -0.41 6.88 2.04
CA ALA A 184 0.47 7.33 3.11
C ALA A 184 -0.13 8.57 3.80
N ASP A 185 0.08 8.68 5.11
CA ASP A 185 -0.28 9.87 5.88
C ASP A 185 0.65 11.04 5.54
N PRO A 186 0.18 12.11 4.87
CA PRO A 186 1.07 13.19 4.41
C PRO A 186 1.78 13.94 5.54
N ALA A 187 1.21 13.99 6.74
CA ALA A 187 1.81 14.69 7.89
C ALA A 187 2.82 13.82 8.65
N LYS A 188 2.80 12.50 8.42
CA LYS A 188 3.75 11.54 9.00
C LYS A 188 4.74 10.97 8.01
N ASN A 189 4.50 11.16 6.72
CA ASN A 189 5.38 10.75 5.66
C ASN A 189 6.63 11.65 5.61
N HIS A 190 7.40 11.63 6.70
CA HIS A 190 8.76 12.17 6.77
C HIS A 190 9.75 11.27 6.02
N GLN A 191 9.30 10.12 5.51
CA GLN A 191 10.08 9.28 4.63
C GLN A 191 10.08 9.92 3.24
N LEU A 192 11.27 10.22 2.77
CA LEU A 192 11.50 10.72 1.42
C LEU A 192 10.91 9.71 0.42
N PRO A 193 10.30 10.17 -0.70
CA PRO A 193 9.68 9.27 -1.65
C PRO A 193 10.71 8.29 -2.19
N ARG A 194 10.37 6.99 -2.23
CA ARG A 194 11.24 5.99 -2.83
C ARG A 194 11.02 5.95 -4.34
N VAL A 195 12.06 6.19 -5.12
CA VAL A 195 12.00 6.35 -6.57
C VAL A 195 13.11 5.56 -7.28
N PHE A 196 12.97 5.41 -8.58
CA PHE A 196 13.96 4.80 -9.46
C PHE A 196 14.00 5.54 -10.80
N GLY A 197 15.09 5.35 -11.53
CA GLY A 197 15.31 5.96 -12.83
C GLY A 197 14.77 5.10 -13.96
N VAL A 198 14.12 5.72 -14.95
CA VAL A 198 13.73 5.06 -16.20
C VAL A 198 14.33 5.78 -17.41
N ARG A 199 14.70 5.00 -18.43
CA ARG A 199 15.16 5.52 -19.72
C ARG A 199 14.66 4.62 -20.84
N ILE A 200 14.23 5.20 -21.95
CA ILE A 200 13.81 4.44 -23.14
C ILE A 200 14.74 4.81 -24.29
N THR A 201 15.49 3.84 -24.80
CA THR A 201 16.40 4.06 -25.93
C THR A 201 16.32 2.84 -26.84
N ASP A 202 16.29 3.07 -28.16
CA ASP A 202 16.19 2.01 -29.18
C ASP A 202 15.05 1.02 -28.94
N GLY A 203 13.87 1.54 -28.56
CA GLY A 203 12.69 0.71 -28.30
C GLY A 203 12.87 -0.24 -27.11
N THR A 204 13.76 0.08 -26.17
CA THR A 204 13.99 -0.74 -24.98
C THR A 204 13.90 0.10 -23.71
N LEU A 205 13.17 -0.41 -22.70
CA LEU A 205 13.09 0.20 -21.37
C LEU A 205 14.25 -0.25 -20.49
N ARG A 206 15.04 0.72 -20.03
CA ARG A 206 16.10 0.56 -19.01
C ARG A 206 15.60 1.14 -17.69
N ILE A 207 15.80 0.38 -16.63
CA ILE A 207 15.44 0.71 -15.26
C ILE A 207 16.73 0.77 -14.44
N TRP A 208 16.93 1.88 -13.75
CA TRP A 208 18.03 2.06 -12.82
C TRP A 208 17.47 2.17 -11.40
N PRO A 209 17.65 1.15 -10.53
CA PRO A 209 17.10 1.17 -9.17
C PRO A 209 17.78 2.19 -8.26
N GLY A 210 18.93 2.74 -8.67
CA GLY A 210 19.79 3.62 -7.88
C GLY A 210 21.10 2.95 -7.46
N SER A 211 21.83 3.58 -6.55
CA SER A 211 23.05 3.02 -5.98
C SER A 211 22.73 2.01 -4.87
N GLN A 212 23.64 1.06 -4.62
CA GLN A 212 23.61 0.15 -3.45
C GLN A 212 22.52 -0.93 -3.43
N CYS A 213 22.20 -1.50 -4.59
CA CYS A 213 21.33 -2.68 -4.67
C CYS A 213 22.12 -3.98 -4.56
N ASP A 214 22.75 -4.21 -3.41
CA ASP A 214 23.45 -5.46 -3.11
C ASP A 214 22.52 -6.47 -2.41
N ALA A 215 22.87 -7.75 -2.44
CA ALA A 215 22.11 -8.83 -1.80
C ALA A 215 20.61 -8.85 -2.19
N VAL A 216 20.34 -8.68 -3.49
CA VAL A 216 18.98 -8.68 -4.03
C VAL A 216 18.49 -10.12 -4.18
N GLU A 217 17.30 -10.41 -3.63
CA GLU A 217 16.67 -11.73 -3.70
C GLU A 217 15.66 -11.80 -4.86
N HIS A 218 14.83 -10.76 -4.96
CA HIS A 218 13.75 -10.67 -5.94
C HIS A 218 13.62 -9.26 -6.51
N VAL A 219 13.26 -9.18 -7.78
CA VAL A 219 12.89 -7.94 -8.45
C VAL A 219 11.52 -8.11 -9.07
N ILE A 220 10.60 -7.21 -8.74
CA ILE A 220 9.29 -7.13 -9.39
C ILE A 220 9.18 -5.82 -10.15
N VAL A 221 8.85 -5.91 -11.44
CA VAL A 221 8.53 -4.76 -12.29
C VAL A 221 7.07 -4.86 -12.70
N THR A 222 6.27 -3.87 -12.32
CA THR A 222 4.83 -3.86 -12.59
C THR A 222 4.46 -2.73 -13.51
N PHE A 223 3.74 -3.03 -14.59
CA PHE A 223 3.31 -2.06 -15.59
C PHE A 223 1.81 -1.81 -15.48
N GLN A 224 1.39 -0.55 -15.65
CA GLN A 224 -0.01 -0.14 -15.61
C GLN A 224 -0.42 0.67 -16.86
N PRO A 225 -1.72 0.77 -17.19
CA PRO A 225 -2.88 0.14 -16.52
C PRO A 225 -3.00 -1.36 -16.77
N GLY A 226 -3.80 -2.06 -15.95
CA GLY A 226 -4.14 -3.48 -16.15
C GLY A 226 -3.15 -4.49 -15.55
N GLN A 227 -2.08 -4.03 -14.91
CA GLN A 227 -1.08 -4.81 -14.19
C GLN A 227 -0.45 -5.97 -15.00
N ALA A 228 0.71 -5.71 -15.60
CA ALA A 228 1.58 -6.77 -16.14
C ALA A 228 2.88 -6.85 -15.32
N ASP A 229 3.26 -8.05 -14.88
CA ASP A 229 4.36 -8.23 -13.92
C ASP A 229 5.57 -9.00 -14.50
N LEU A 230 6.70 -8.29 -14.51
CA LEU A 230 8.08 -8.74 -14.39
C LEU A 230 8.41 -9.40 -13.06
N VAL A 231 8.62 -10.72 -12.90
CA VAL A 231 9.23 -11.26 -11.66
C VAL A 231 10.53 -11.98 -11.95
N LEU A 232 11.59 -11.50 -11.31
CA LEU A 232 12.94 -12.05 -11.34
C LEU A 232 13.33 -12.52 -9.95
N SER A 233 14.00 -13.66 -9.86
CA SER A 233 14.54 -14.20 -8.61
C SER A 233 15.96 -14.66 -8.82
N THR A 234 16.78 -14.59 -7.79
CA THR A 234 18.10 -15.23 -7.81
C THR A 234 18.13 -16.49 -6.93
N SER A 235 18.96 -17.45 -7.33
CA SER A 235 19.34 -18.59 -6.49
C SER A 235 20.49 -18.27 -5.54
N HIS A 236 21.13 -17.09 -5.65
CA HIS A 236 22.29 -16.67 -4.86
C HIS A 236 22.08 -15.31 -4.19
N PRO A 237 21.08 -15.16 -3.31
CA PRO A 237 20.60 -13.85 -2.80
C PRO A 237 21.66 -13.00 -2.07
N TYR A 238 22.79 -13.57 -1.66
CA TYR A 238 23.83 -12.89 -0.88
C TYR A 238 24.94 -12.23 -1.71
N SER A 239 25.02 -12.55 -3.01
CA SER A 239 26.14 -12.10 -3.86
C SER A 239 25.67 -11.30 -5.07
N VAL A 240 24.36 -11.18 -5.28
CA VAL A 240 23.82 -10.55 -6.47
C VAL A 240 23.58 -9.07 -6.24
N ARG A 241 24.12 -8.28 -7.17
CA ARG A 241 23.96 -6.85 -7.23
C ARG A 241 23.10 -6.49 -8.44
N LEU A 242 22.11 -5.62 -8.22
CA LEU A 242 21.27 -5.08 -9.30
C LEU A 242 21.76 -3.68 -9.68
N ASP A 243 22.64 -3.58 -10.67
CA ASP A 243 23.07 -2.27 -11.16
C ASP A 243 22.03 -1.62 -12.07
N GLN A 244 21.52 -2.36 -13.05
CA GLN A 244 20.55 -1.88 -14.02
C GLN A 244 19.75 -3.08 -14.55
N LEU A 245 18.48 -2.85 -14.88
CA LEU A 245 17.63 -3.80 -15.57
C LEU A 245 17.27 -3.27 -16.96
N THR A 246 17.36 -4.13 -17.97
CA THR A 246 16.84 -3.84 -19.32
C THR A 246 15.70 -4.80 -19.59
N VAL A 247 14.48 -4.28 -19.71
CA VAL A 247 13.27 -5.11 -19.85
C VAL A 247 13.31 -5.85 -21.17
N GLY A 248 13.14 -7.18 -21.11
CA GLY A 248 13.22 -8.07 -22.27
C GLY A 248 14.62 -8.64 -22.54
N SER A 249 15.66 -8.15 -21.86
CA SER A 249 17.01 -8.71 -21.92
C SER A 249 17.26 -9.65 -20.75
N PRO A 250 18.04 -10.73 -20.93
CA PRO A 250 18.53 -11.53 -19.81
C PRO A 250 19.30 -10.66 -18.82
N LEU A 251 19.02 -10.85 -17.53
CA LEU A 251 19.77 -10.22 -16.44
C LEU A 251 20.67 -11.29 -15.81
N PRO A 252 22.00 -11.12 -15.81
CA PRO A 252 22.91 -12.07 -15.16
C PRO A 252 22.50 -12.32 -13.70
N ASP A 253 22.66 -13.56 -13.24
CA ASP A 253 22.36 -14.02 -11.87
C ASP A 253 20.88 -14.00 -11.44
N PHE A 254 19.96 -13.64 -12.36
CA PHE A 254 18.53 -13.69 -12.14
C PHE A 254 17.82 -14.63 -13.13
N ASP A 255 16.94 -15.46 -12.58
CA ASP A 255 15.99 -16.27 -13.32
C ASP A 255 14.65 -15.55 -13.44
N VAL A 256 14.04 -15.62 -14.62
CA VAL A 256 12.67 -15.14 -14.83
C VAL A 256 11.69 -16.14 -14.23
N THR A 257 11.10 -15.82 -13.09
CA THR A 257 10.11 -16.67 -12.42
C THR A 257 8.68 -16.35 -12.87
N ARG A 258 8.44 -15.12 -13.32
CA ARG A 258 7.21 -14.74 -14.04
C ARG A 258 7.59 -13.84 -15.22
N PRO A 259 7.42 -14.31 -16.48
CA PRO A 259 7.64 -13.48 -17.64
C PRO A 259 6.47 -12.52 -17.85
N LEU A 260 6.72 -11.42 -18.57
CA LEU A 260 5.65 -10.57 -19.07
C LEU A 260 4.71 -11.35 -19.99
N PRO A 261 3.42 -10.96 -20.07
CA PRO A 261 2.49 -11.56 -21.03
C PRO A 261 3.05 -11.52 -22.45
N ARG A 262 2.77 -12.57 -23.23
CA ARG A 262 3.27 -12.66 -24.61
C ARG A 262 2.75 -11.49 -25.44
N GLY A 263 3.67 -10.78 -26.09
CA GLY A 263 3.34 -9.62 -26.93
C GLY A 263 3.05 -8.33 -26.15
N PHE A 264 3.27 -8.32 -24.83
CA PHE A 264 3.15 -7.12 -24.03
C PHE A 264 4.21 -6.07 -24.44
N ASP A 265 3.75 -4.85 -24.72
CA ASP A 265 4.62 -3.70 -25.01
C ASP A 265 4.87 -2.89 -23.73
N ALA A 266 6.04 -3.10 -23.13
CA ALA A 266 6.46 -2.43 -21.90
C ALA A 266 6.60 -0.90 -22.04
N ILE A 267 6.80 -0.39 -23.26
CA ILE A 267 7.03 1.04 -23.52
C ILE A 267 5.71 1.78 -23.74
N ALA A 268 4.68 1.07 -24.17
CA ALA A 268 3.33 1.59 -24.29
C ALA A 268 2.62 1.76 -22.94
N ALA A 269 3.12 1.14 -21.87
CA ALA A 269 2.59 1.32 -20.52
C ALA A 269 2.60 2.81 -20.10
N ALA A 270 1.64 3.18 -19.24
CA ALA A 270 1.52 4.54 -18.71
C ALA A 270 2.53 4.77 -17.59
N THR A 271 2.59 3.83 -16.65
CA THR A 271 3.48 3.86 -15.49
C THR A 271 4.14 2.50 -15.28
N VAL A 272 5.26 2.53 -14.56
CA VAL A 272 5.97 1.35 -14.07
C VAL A 272 6.27 1.50 -12.58
N LEU A 273 6.17 0.41 -11.83
CA LEU A 273 6.59 0.29 -10.44
C LEU A 273 7.76 -0.70 -10.37
N LEU A 274 8.71 -0.42 -9.49
CA LEU A 274 9.83 -1.30 -9.21
C LEU A 274 9.79 -1.72 -7.74
N ARG A 275 9.95 -3.00 -7.48
CA ARG A 275 10.15 -3.52 -6.13
C ARG A 275 11.41 -4.34 -6.10
N VAL A 276 12.31 -4.01 -5.19
CA VAL A 276 13.56 -4.72 -4.99
C VAL A 276 13.56 -5.28 -3.57
N PHE A 277 13.48 -6.60 -3.47
CA PHE A 277 13.49 -7.30 -2.20
C PHE A 277 14.94 -7.66 -1.85
N GLN A 278 15.36 -7.19 -0.69
CA GLN A 278 16.67 -7.45 -0.08
C GLN A 278 16.39 -7.90 1.36
N GLN A 279 17.32 -8.65 1.97
CA GLN A 279 17.14 -9.12 3.36
C GLN A 279 16.96 -7.98 4.38
N THR A 280 17.57 -6.83 4.10
CA THR A 280 17.53 -5.66 4.98
C THR A 280 16.39 -4.70 4.64
N ASN A 281 15.72 -4.89 3.50
CA ASN A 281 14.68 -3.98 3.05
C ASN A 281 13.30 -4.48 3.46
N THR A 282 12.74 -3.87 4.51
CA THR A 282 11.39 -4.16 5.00
C THR A 282 10.31 -3.42 4.22
N ASP A 283 10.66 -2.48 3.33
CA ASP A 283 9.73 -1.69 2.52
C ASP A 283 10.25 -1.53 1.07
N PRO A 284 10.01 -2.50 0.19
CA PRO A 284 10.53 -2.53 -1.18
C PRO A 284 9.81 -1.58 -2.14
N TRP A 285 8.92 -0.71 -1.65
CA TRP A 285 7.93 -0.06 -2.49
C TRP A 285 8.39 1.30 -3.01
N THR A 286 8.44 1.43 -4.34
CA THR A 286 8.68 2.70 -5.03
C THR A 286 7.39 3.38 -5.43
N ALA A 287 7.42 4.71 -5.58
CA ALA A 287 6.39 5.45 -6.27
C ALA A 287 6.25 5.00 -7.75
N PRO A 288 5.01 4.93 -8.29
CA PRO A 288 4.80 4.73 -9.72
C PRO A 288 5.52 5.79 -10.55
N THR A 289 6.29 5.36 -11.54
CA THR A 289 7.05 6.24 -12.43
C THR A 289 6.38 6.31 -13.79
N ALA A 290 6.02 7.51 -14.25
CA ALA A 290 5.43 7.72 -15.56
C ALA A 290 6.46 7.47 -16.68
N LEU A 291 6.07 6.72 -17.72
CA LEU A 291 6.94 6.40 -18.86
C LEU A 291 6.89 7.45 -19.97
N ALA A 292 5.90 8.36 -19.96
CA ALA A 292 5.74 9.38 -21.00
C ALA A 292 6.95 10.32 -21.15
N PRO A 293 7.56 10.85 -20.06
CA PRO A 293 8.78 11.66 -20.18
C PRO A 293 9.93 10.87 -20.78
N ALA A 294 10.20 9.65 -20.28
CA ALA A 294 11.25 8.80 -20.84
C ALA A 294 11.04 8.49 -22.34
N ARG A 295 9.80 8.25 -22.77
CA ARG A 295 9.47 7.95 -24.17
C ARG A 295 9.72 9.14 -25.11
N THR A 296 9.53 10.36 -24.62
CA THR A 296 9.60 11.58 -25.45
C THR A 296 10.93 12.32 -25.34
N GLU A 297 11.63 12.17 -24.21
CA GLU A 297 12.78 13.01 -23.88
C GLU A 297 14.11 12.25 -23.85
N SER A 298 14.14 10.91 -23.75
CA SER A 298 15.41 10.17 -23.54
C SER A 298 16.54 10.56 -24.50
N THR A 299 16.26 10.75 -25.78
CA THR A 299 17.27 11.10 -26.80
C THR A 299 17.78 12.54 -26.69
N GLN A 300 17.13 13.38 -25.88
CA GLN A 300 17.49 14.77 -25.64
C GLN A 300 18.43 14.93 -24.44
N HIS A 301 18.62 13.87 -23.66
CA HIS A 301 19.45 13.85 -22.46
C HIS A 301 20.65 12.90 -22.61
N ALA A 302 21.73 13.21 -21.90
CA ALA A 302 22.96 12.41 -21.90
C ALA A 302 22.69 10.93 -21.60
N GLU A 303 23.45 10.03 -22.22
CA GLU A 303 23.17 8.59 -22.23
C GLU A 303 23.12 7.93 -20.84
N ASP A 304 23.85 8.49 -19.89
CA ASP A 304 23.96 8.02 -18.50
C ASP A 304 22.89 8.60 -17.56
N THR A 305 22.00 9.45 -18.07
CA THR A 305 20.91 10.06 -17.29
C THR A 305 19.61 9.27 -17.38
N TYR A 306 18.83 9.31 -16.31
CA TYR A 306 17.53 8.64 -16.20
C TYR A 306 16.46 9.61 -15.71
N TRP A 307 15.22 9.42 -16.14
CA TRP A 307 14.07 10.13 -15.60
C TRP A 307 13.67 9.56 -14.24
N PHE A 308 13.69 10.39 -13.21
CA PHE A 308 13.19 10.09 -11.87
C PHE A 308 11.87 10.83 -11.62
N GLN A 309 10.82 10.08 -11.27
CA GLN A 309 9.48 10.64 -11.05
C GLN A 309 9.51 11.79 -10.04
N GLY A 310 9.06 12.98 -10.47
CA GLY A 310 9.02 14.18 -9.64
C GLY A 310 10.36 14.93 -9.49
N PHE A 311 11.47 14.39 -10.00
CA PHE A 311 12.81 14.96 -9.84
C PHE A 311 13.53 15.28 -11.15
N GLY A 312 13.02 14.79 -12.29
CA GLY A 312 13.56 15.10 -13.60
C GLY A 312 14.62 14.10 -14.09
N TRP A 313 15.34 14.48 -15.13
CA TRP A 313 16.50 13.75 -15.64
C TRP A 313 17.70 13.95 -14.73
N LEU A 314 18.23 12.87 -14.16
CA LEU A 314 19.35 12.91 -13.23
C LEU A 314 20.48 11.98 -13.70
N SER A 315 21.71 12.47 -13.57
CA SER A 315 22.93 11.69 -13.69
C SER A 315 23.24 10.91 -12.39
N PRO A 316 24.18 9.93 -12.44
CA PRO A 316 24.58 9.20 -11.24
C PRO A 316 25.11 10.08 -10.10
N ALA A 317 25.84 11.15 -10.44
CA ALA A 317 26.37 12.10 -9.46
C ALA A 317 25.25 12.91 -8.79
N GLU A 318 24.24 13.34 -9.56
CA GLU A 318 23.09 14.08 -9.01
C GLU A 318 22.24 13.20 -8.11
N VAL A 319 22.00 11.94 -8.48
CA VAL A 319 21.30 10.98 -7.64
C VAL A 319 22.07 10.75 -6.34
N SER A 320 23.38 10.49 -6.41
CA SER A 320 24.20 10.30 -5.20
C SER A 320 24.19 11.53 -4.27
N ALA A 321 24.03 12.74 -4.80
CA ALA A 321 23.97 13.96 -4.00
C ALA A 321 22.62 14.14 -3.27
N ARG A 322 21.54 13.58 -3.82
CA ARG A 322 20.13 13.77 -3.39
C ARG A 322 19.54 12.56 -2.66
N ASP A 323 20.07 11.36 -2.88
CA ASP A 323 19.61 10.14 -2.20
C ASP A 323 19.79 10.24 -0.68
N GLY A 324 18.73 9.95 0.06
CA GLY A 324 18.64 10.11 1.51
C GLY A 324 18.45 11.56 1.99
N LYS A 325 18.27 12.53 1.07
CA LYS A 325 17.97 13.94 1.36
C LYS A 325 16.67 14.44 0.73
N ASP A 326 16.50 14.20 -0.57
CA ASP A 326 15.34 14.67 -1.35
C ASP A 326 14.38 13.51 -1.70
N PHE A 327 14.95 12.33 -1.91
CA PHE A 327 14.27 11.07 -2.19
C PHE A 327 15.10 9.90 -1.63
N LEU A 328 14.54 8.70 -1.66
CA LEU A 328 15.28 7.45 -1.46
C LEU A 328 15.34 6.70 -2.80
N THR A 329 16.49 6.18 -3.19
CA THR A 329 16.53 5.22 -4.31
C THR A 329 15.86 3.88 -3.92
N ALA A 330 15.54 3.01 -4.88
CA ALA A 330 14.78 1.78 -4.63
C ALA A 330 15.44 0.88 -3.56
N CYS A 331 16.77 0.88 -3.48
CA CYS A 331 17.54 0.07 -2.53
C CYS A 331 18.15 0.88 -1.39
N ALA A 332 17.87 2.18 -1.30
CA ALA A 332 18.38 2.99 -0.19
C ALA A 332 17.84 2.44 1.14
N PRO A 333 18.67 2.31 2.18
CA PRO A 333 18.23 1.77 3.47
C PRO A 333 17.11 2.63 4.05
N ALA A 334 16.08 1.98 4.59
CA ALA A 334 15.08 2.66 5.42
C ALA A 334 15.81 3.20 6.66
N LYS A 335 15.69 4.51 6.92
CA LYS A 335 16.23 5.17 8.13
C LYS A 335 15.31 4.96 9.33
#